data_AF-T1K2E3-F1
#
_entry.id   AF-T1K2E3-F1
#
_cell.length_a   1.000
_cell.length_b   1.000
_cell.length_c   1.000
_cell.angle_alpha   90.00
_cell.angle_beta   90.00
_cell.angle_gamma   90.00
#
_symmetry.space_group_name_H-M   'P 1'
#
loop_
_entity.id
_entity.type
_entity.pdbx_description
1 polymer ?
#
loop_
_entity_poly.entity_id
_entity_poly.type
_entity_poly.pdbx_seq_one_letter_code
_entity_poly.pdbx_strand_id
1 'polypeptide(L)'
;MRLKPKNLIWRSLLRFFLLELGFNFVVHLFINISEGIFRRNMQRNSYCSRCKATITPDKITIKVKVAGEDYHDVLIDWSDGLDVGLQFLQQLASISGIPLNKIHCCLTEYLNPYEQYRLDFFHVVNGERQSPAEYAELDDLKLLNDGDCFAVAMLVDGAPPFRVNLWLHHHSNFDDNQCTPAYCQHINGRDFLNRRIEIIKHVESKYRQLYTGNQMSTIRSMGIDPYLRPICKLSIAAGEVFESYPYFPRTHG
;
A
#
# COMPACT_ATOMS: atom_id res chain seq x y z
N MET A 1 13.96 -18.30 52.88
CA MET A 1 12.94 -19.37 52.75
C MET A 1 11.89 -18.91 51.75
N ARG A 2 11.40 -19.85 50.94
CA ARG A 2 10.62 -19.71 49.70
C ARG A 2 9.35 -18.83 49.77
N LEU A 3 9.15 -18.07 48.69
CA LEU A 3 7.90 -17.47 48.23
C LEU A 3 6.84 -18.53 47.85
N LYS A 4 5.57 -18.24 48.16
CA LYS A 4 4.37 -18.48 47.34
C LYS A 4 3.20 -17.59 47.81
N PRO A 5 2.49 -16.89 46.91
CA PRO A 5 1.10 -16.51 47.13
C PRO A 5 0.13 -17.50 46.46
N LYS A 6 -1.04 -17.68 47.07
CA LYS A 6 -2.15 -18.52 46.59
C LYS A 6 -3.07 -17.71 45.66
N ASN A 7 -3.58 -18.44 44.67
CA ASN A 7 -4.45 -18.04 43.58
C ASN A 7 -5.91 -17.71 43.99
N LEU A 8 -6.62 -17.22 42.98
CA LEU A 8 -8.08 -17.06 42.79
C LEU A 8 -8.66 -15.76 43.33
N ILE A 9 -8.68 -14.70 42.50
CA ILE A 9 -9.90 -13.97 42.04
C ILE A 9 -9.54 -13.18 40.76
N TRP A 10 -9.21 -13.81 39.63
CA TRP A 10 -9.12 -13.09 38.33
C TRP A 10 -9.36 -14.05 37.16
N ARG A 11 -10.62 -14.46 36.95
CA ARG A 11 -11.01 -15.20 35.73
C ARG A 11 -12.28 -14.72 35.03
N SER A 12 -12.89 -13.61 35.46
CA SER A 12 -14.13 -13.12 34.82
C SER A 12 -14.08 -11.69 34.28
N LEU A 13 -12.91 -11.06 34.17
CA LEU A 13 -12.78 -9.72 33.54
C LEU A 13 -11.96 -9.71 32.24
N LEU A 14 -11.46 -10.87 31.79
CA LEU A 14 -10.62 -10.98 30.57
C LEU A 14 -11.37 -11.51 29.33
N ARG A 15 -12.70 -11.38 29.28
CA ARG A 15 -13.52 -11.79 28.13
C ARG A 15 -14.39 -10.70 27.51
N PHE A 16 -14.25 -9.44 27.94
CA PHE A 16 -15.06 -8.34 27.42
C PHE A 16 -14.28 -7.20 26.74
N PHE A 17 -12.96 -7.36 26.55
CA PHE A 17 -12.10 -6.30 25.98
C PHE A 17 -11.30 -6.73 24.73
N LEU A 18 -11.70 -7.81 24.05
CA LEU A 18 -10.95 -8.39 22.92
C LEU A 18 -11.73 -8.40 21.59
N LEU A 19 -12.61 -7.42 21.35
CA LEU A 19 -13.38 -7.40 20.09
C LEU A 19 -13.45 -6.05 19.35
N GLU A 20 -12.72 -5.00 19.78
CA GLU A 20 -12.79 -3.69 19.10
C GLU A 20 -11.46 -3.03 18.69
N LEU A 21 -10.30 -3.68 18.82
CA LEU A 21 -9.00 -3.08 18.44
C LEU A 21 -8.19 -3.84 17.37
N GLY A 22 -8.84 -4.77 16.66
CA GLY A 22 -8.15 -5.77 15.83
C GLY A 22 -7.64 -5.36 14.44
N PHE A 23 -7.73 -4.10 14.02
CA PHE A 23 -7.28 -3.71 12.66
C PHE A 23 -6.34 -2.49 12.61
N ASN A 24 -6.48 -1.52 13.52
CA ASN A 24 -5.55 -0.38 13.58
C ASN A 24 -4.20 -0.74 14.20
N PHE A 25 -4.12 -1.82 14.99
CA PHE A 25 -2.88 -2.21 15.66
C PHE A 25 -1.87 -2.87 14.71
N VAL A 26 -2.33 -3.51 13.63
CA VAL A 26 -1.41 -4.15 12.67
C VAL A 26 -0.65 -3.09 11.88
N VAL A 27 -1.32 -2.02 11.44
CA VAL A 27 -0.64 -0.91 10.74
C VAL A 27 0.30 -0.15 11.68
N HIS A 28 -0.10 0.10 12.94
CA HIS A 28 0.75 0.83 13.89
C HIS A 28 1.91 0.01 14.50
N LEU A 29 1.80 -1.32 14.60
CA LEU A 29 2.85 -2.15 15.18
C LEU A 29 4.00 -2.45 14.21
N PHE A 30 3.74 -2.42 12.89
CA PHE A 30 4.81 -2.49 11.88
C PHE A 30 5.59 -1.18 11.71
N ILE A 31 5.01 -0.03 12.08
CA ILE A 31 5.66 1.30 11.97
C ILE A 31 6.81 1.48 12.97
N ASN A 32 6.81 0.80 14.12
CA ASN A 32 7.80 1.05 15.19
C ASN A 32 9.06 0.16 15.17
N ILE A 33 9.18 -0.80 14.24
CA ILE A 33 10.32 -1.75 14.24
C ILE A 33 11.42 -1.36 13.24
N SER A 34 11.16 -0.47 12.27
CA SER A 34 12.15 -0.11 11.24
C SER A 34 13.08 1.07 11.58
N GLU A 35 12.74 1.92 12.56
CA GLU A 35 13.56 3.10 12.90
C GLU A 35 14.93 2.76 13.55
N GLY A 36 15.15 1.51 13.95
CA GLY A 36 16.29 1.13 14.80
C GLY A 36 17.59 0.71 14.12
N ILE A 37 17.62 0.43 12.80
CA ILE A 37 18.76 -0.29 12.18
C ILE A 37 19.31 0.37 10.90
N PHE A 38 18.78 1.52 10.46
CA PHE A 38 19.27 2.17 9.23
C PHE A 38 20.33 3.26 9.50
N ARG A 39 21.41 2.90 10.18
CA ARG A 39 22.65 3.72 10.20
C ARG A 39 23.87 2.83 10.02
N ARG A 40 24.23 2.60 8.76
CA ARG A 40 25.58 2.76 8.19
C ARG A 40 25.65 2.07 6.82
N ASN A 41 26.26 2.77 5.87
CA ASN A 41 26.76 2.31 4.57
C ASN A 41 25.74 2.26 3.41
N MET A 42 25.24 3.44 3.06
CA MET A 42 24.81 3.74 1.70
C MET A 42 26.06 3.81 0.80
N GLN A 43 26.39 2.74 0.08
CA GLN A 43 27.30 2.80 -1.09
C GLN A 43 27.37 1.46 -1.83
N ARG A 44 26.66 1.38 -2.97
CA ARG A 44 27.13 0.68 -4.18
C ARG A 44 26.35 1.11 -5.42
N ASN A 45 26.43 2.40 -5.73
CA ASN A 45 26.34 2.81 -7.13
C ASN A 45 27.64 2.43 -7.83
N SER A 46 27.56 2.11 -9.11
CA SER A 46 28.70 1.78 -9.98
C SER A 46 29.78 2.86 -9.88
N TYR A 47 30.81 2.59 -9.07
CA TYR A 47 31.90 3.51 -8.82
C TYR A 47 32.78 3.62 -10.07
N CYS A 48 32.58 4.66 -10.88
CA CYS A 48 33.56 5.04 -11.89
C CYS A 48 34.81 5.57 -11.17
N SER A 49 35.84 4.73 -11.06
CA SER A 49 37.13 5.08 -10.44
C SER A 49 37.85 6.25 -11.10
N ARG A 50 37.45 6.61 -12.33
CA ARG A 50 37.98 7.75 -13.09
C ARG A 50 37.24 9.07 -12.83
N CYS A 51 36.02 9.02 -12.29
CA CYS A 51 35.09 10.15 -12.29
C CYS A 51 34.82 10.75 -10.90
N LYS A 52 35.10 10.05 -9.79
CA LYS A 52 34.74 10.47 -8.41
C LYS A 52 33.29 10.97 -8.24
N ALA A 53 32.37 10.53 -9.10
CA ALA A 53 30.95 10.86 -9.02
C ALA A 53 30.17 9.56 -8.83
N THR A 54 29.34 9.50 -7.80
CA THR A 54 28.22 8.56 -7.72
C THR A 54 27.23 8.99 -8.80
N ILE A 55 27.17 8.28 -9.93
CA ILE A 55 26.21 8.57 -10.99
C ILE A 55 24.88 7.91 -10.56
N THR A 56 24.15 8.54 -9.65
CA THR A 56 22.69 8.41 -9.67
C THR A 56 22.22 9.24 -10.86
N PRO A 57 21.50 8.65 -11.84
CA PRO A 57 20.93 9.45 -12.91
C PRO A 57 19.98 10.49 -12.31
N ASP A 58 20.05 11.74 -12.77
CA ASP A 58 19.19 12.83 -12.30
C ASP A 58 17.71 12.62 -12.66
N LYS A 59 17.44 11.63 -13.52
CA LYS A 59 16.10 11.21 -13.91
C LYS A 59 16.06 9.71 -14.20
N ILE A 60 14.94 9.06 -13.87
CA ILE A 60 14.64 7.69 -14.27
C ILE A 60 13.20 7.60 -14.77
N THR A 61 12.91 6.59 -15.58
CA THR A 61 11.56 6.25 -16.01
C THR A 61 11.22 4.85 -15.51
N ILE A 62 10.19 4.74 -14.67
CA ILE A 62 9.63 3.45 -14.28
C ILE A 62 8.36 3.18 -15.09
N LYS A 63 7.93 1.93 -15.13
CA LYS A 63 6.73 1.48 -15.85
C LYS A 63 5.68 1.05 -14.85
N VAL A 64 4.49 1.60 -14.96
CA VAL A 64 3.37 1.32 -14.06
C VAL A 64 2.16 0.90 -14.87
N LYS A 65 1.45 -0.16 -14.47
CA LYS A 65 0.20 -0.55 -15.13
C LYS A 65 -0.97 -0.73 -14.18
N VAL A 66 -2.15 -0.47 -14.71
CA VAL A 66 -3.42 -0.95 -14.17
C VAL A 66 -3.70 -2.33 -14.78
N ALA A 67 -4.31 -3.25 -14.03
CA ALA A 67 -4.53 -4.60 -14.58
C ALA A 67 -5.43 -4.56 -15.83
N GLY A 68 -5.06 -5.33 -16.85
CA GLY A 68 -5.74 -5.34 -18.14
C GLY A 68 -5.40 -4.16 -19.06
N GLU A 69 -4.43 -3.31 -18.69
CA GLU A 69 -3.93 -2.21 -19.51
C GLU A 69 -2.44 -2.38 -19.82
N ASP A 70 -1.97 -1.64 -20.82
CA ASP A 70 -0.55 -1.47 -21.11
C ASP A 70 0.16 -0.67 -20.01
N TYR A 71 1.49 -0.75 -20.01
CA TYR A 71 2.33 0.05 -19.12
C TYR A 71 2.29 1.53 -19.51
N HIS A 72 2.22 2.36 -18.48
CA HIS A 72 2.39 3.80 -18.52
C HIS A 72 3.77 4.15 -17.99
N ASP A 73 4.48 5.05 -18.66
CA ASP A 73 5.75 5.55 -18.19
C ASP A 73 5.53 6.60 -17.09
N VAL A 74 6.26 6.47 -15.98
CA VAL A 74 6.30 7.45 -14.89
C VAL A 74 7.71 7.99 -14.80
N LEU A 75 7.85 9.28 -15.06
CA LEU A 75 9.14 9.99 -15.01
C LEU A 75 9.38 10.49 -13.59
N ILE A 76 10.54 10.16 -13.04
CA ILE A 76 11.02 10.69 -11.76
C ILE A 76 12.24 11.55 -12.09
N ASP A 77 12.10 12.87 -11.91
CA ASP A 77 13.14 13.85 -12.21
C ASP A 77 13.51 14.63 -10.94
N TRP A 78 14.76 14.48 -10.50
CA TRP A 78 15.30 15.20 -9.34
C TRP A 78 15.97 16.52 -9.72
N SER A 79 16.19 16.79 -11.01
CA SER A 79 16.89 17.99 -11.48
C SER A 79 16.06 19.26 -11.30
N ASP A 80 14.73 19.14 -11.28
CA ASP A 80 13.79 20.26 -11.22
C ASP A 80 13.64 20.89 -9.82
N GLY A 81 14.21 20.28 -8.76
CA GLY A 81 14.18 20.81 -7.39
C GLY A 81 12.78 20.91 -6.74
N LEU A 82 11.73 20.52 -7.47
CA LEU A 82 10.35 20.42 -7.02
C LEU A 82 10.14 19.19 -6.13
N ASP A 83 9.01 19.13 -5.43
CA ASP A 83 8.61 17.97 -4.65
C ASP A 83 8.42 16.75 -5.58
N VAL A 84 9.49 15.95 -5.75
CA VAL A 84 9.52 14.76 -6.61
C VAL A 84 8.47 13.72 -6.20
N GLY A 85 8.26 13.57 -4.89
CA GLY A 85 7.22 12.66 -4.38
C GLY A 85 5.81 13.12 -4.74
N LEU A 86 5.53 14.44 -4.74
CA LEU A 86 4.25 14.96 -5.21
C LEU A 86 4.08 14.77 -6.72
N GLN A 87 5.12 15.00 -7.51
CA GLN A 87 5.10 14.75 -8.96
C GLN A 87 4.83 13.28 -9.27
N PHE A 88 5.47 12.37 -8.54
CA PHE A 88 5.23 10.93 -8.61
C PHE A 88 3.77 10.59 -8.33
N LEU A 89 3.21 11.09 -7.22
CA LEU A 89 1.82 10.85 -6.85
C LEU A 89 0.82 11.49 -7.83
N GLN A 90 1.14 12.63 -8.44
CA GLN A 90 0.33 13.26 -9.48
C GLN A 90 0.23 12.40 -10.74
N GLN A 91 1.35 11.81 -11.18
CA GLN A 91 1.35 10.88 -12.31
C GLN A 91 0.54 9.62 -11.99
N LEU A 92 0.71 9.06 -10.79
CA LEU A 92 -0.10 7.91 -10.34
C LEU A 92 -1.60 8.24 -10.25
N ALA A 93 -1.95 9.45 -9.79
CA ALA A 93 -3.33 9.93 -9.78
C ALA A 93 -3.91 9.99 -11.20
N SER A 94 -3.13 10.48 -12.17
CA SER A 94 -3.52 10.53 -13.58
C SER A 94 -3.74 9.13 -14.17
N ILE A 95 -2.81 8.19 -13.95
CA ILE A 95 -2.88 6.82 -14.46
C ILE A 95 -4.07 6.06 -13.83
N SER A 96 -4.23 6.15 -12.51
CA SER A 96 -5.26 5.42 -11.79
C SER A 96 -6.66 6.05 -11.89
N GLY A 97 -6.75 7.33 -12.26
CA GLY A 97 -8.00 8.11 -12.25
C GLY A 97 -8.48 8.49 -10.85
N ILE A 98 -7.69 8.24 -9.82
CA ILE A 98 -8.02 8.54 -8.44
C ILE A 98 -7.72 10.02 -8.19
N PRO A 99 -8.68 10.81 -7.65
CA PRO A 99 -8.40 12.19 -7.29
C PRO A 99 -7.20 12.29 -6.34
N LEU A 100 -6.22 13.14 -6.66
CA LEU A 100 -5.00 13.29 -5.86
C LEU A 100 -5.32 13.57 -4.38
N ASN A 101 -6.32 14.40 -4.09
CA ASN A 101 -6.75 14.71 -2.72
C ASN A 101 -7.37 13.52 -1.95
N LYS A 102 -7.65 12.39 -2.61
CA LYS A 102 -8.06 11.13 -1.99
C LYS A 102 -6.89 10.18 -1.78
N ILE A 103 -5.79 10.33 -2.51
CA ILE A 103 -4.58 9.52 -2.30
C ILE A 103 -3.90 10.00 -1.01
N HIS A 104 -3.70 9.10 -0.06
CA HIS A 104 -2.98 9.36 1.19
C HIS A 104 -1.50 9.02 1.07
N CYS A 105 -1.17 7.86 0.52
CA CYS A 105 0.21 7.48 0.24
C CYS A 105 0.29 6.45 -0.90
N CYS A 106 1.50 6.22 -1.36
CA CYS A 106 1.87 5.10 -2.21
C CYS A 106 2.91 4.25 -1.50
N LEU A 107 2.61 2.97 -1.29
CA LEU A 107 3.56 1.96 -0.86
C LEU A 107 4.22 1.35 -2.10
N THR A 108 5.54 1.45 -2.20
CA THR A 108 6.28 1.01 -3.38
C THR A 108 7.24 -0.10 -3.01
N GLU A 109 7.05 -1.27 -3.63
CA GLU A 109 8.01 -2.38 -3.52
C GLU A 109 9.27 -2.07 -4.33
N TYR A 110 10.42 -2.53 -3.86
CA TYR A 110 11.67 -2.47 -4.62
C TYR A 110 12.55 -3.67 -4.32
N LEU A 111 13.43 -4.02 -5.25
CA LEU A 111 14.44 -5.05 -5.02
C LEU A 111 15.53 -4.48 -4.12
N ASN A 112 15.69 -5.06 -2.91
CA ASN A 112 16.72 -4.59 -1.98
C ASN A 112 18.12 -4.84 -2.59
N PRO A 113 18.95 -3.79 -2.76
CA PRO A 113 20.28 -3.94 -3.36
C PRO A 113 21.28 -4.67 -2.46
N TYR A 114 21.00 -4.79 -1.16
CA TYR A 114 21.84 -5.45 -0.15
C TYR A 114 21.41 -6.89 0.13
N GLU A 115 20.14 -7.21 -0.08
CA GLU A 115 19.56 -8.54 0.15
C GLU A 115 19.05 -9.10 -1.17
N GLN A 116 19.87 -9.92 -1.81
CA GLN A 116 19.56 -10.55 -3.09
C GLN A 116 18.23 -11.32 -2.97
N TYR A 117 17.27 -10.98 -3.84
CA TYR A 117 15.93 -11.58 -3.92
C TYR A 117 14.93 -11.21 -2.81
N ARG A 118 15.24 -10.23 -1.95
CA ARG A 118 14.26 -9.69 -1.02
C ARG A 118 13.62 -8.42 -1.59
N LEU A 119 12.30 -8.42 -1.61
CA LEU A 119 11.53 -7.19 -1.79
C LEU A 119 11.39 -6.50 -0.45
N ASP A 120 11.75 -5.22 -0.43
CA ASP A 120 11.40 -4.31 0.66
C ASP A 120 10.47 -3.22 0.10
N PHE A 121 10.04 -2.31 0.97
CA PHE A 121 9.05 -1.30 0.61
C PHE A 121 9.34 0.04 1.28
N PHE A 122 8.96 1.12 0.61
CA PHE A 122 8.98 2.48 1.15
C PHE A 122 7.67 3.20 0.84
N HIS A 123 7.40 4.30 1.55
CA HIS A 123 6.16 5.05 1.43
C HIS A 123 6.40 6.45 0.86
N VAL A 124 5.59 6.85 -0.11
CA VAL A 124 5.49 8.25 -0.56
C VAL A 124 4.17 8.82 -0.07
N VAL A 125 4.20 9.77 0.87
CA VAL A 125 3.00 10.31 1.53
C VAL A 125 2.52 11.60 0.86
N ASN A 126 1.21 11.71 0.66
CA ASN A 126 0.52 12.91 0.19
C ASN A 126 0.09 13.78 1.38
N GLY A 127 0.99 14.65 1.84
CA GLY A 127 0.74 15.58 2.95
C GLY A 127 1.50 16.88 2.76
N GLU A 128 1.12 17.93 3.51
CA GLU A 128 1.89 19.18 3.54
C GLU A 128 3.29 18.90 4.07
N ARG A 129 4.27 18.96 3.17
CA ARG A 129 5.68 18.75 3.51
C ARG A 129 6.24 20.09 3.97
N GLN A 130 6.61 20.19 5.23
CA GLN A 130 7.30 21.38 5.72
C GLN A 130 8.64 21.50 4.97
N SER A 131 8.85 22.64 4.31
CA SER A 131 10.08 23.02 3.61
C SER A 131 11.31 23.05 4.53
N PRO A 132 12.54 22.85 4.00
CA PRO A 132 12.94 21.86 3.01
C PRO A 132 13.34 20.56 3.70
N ALA A 133 13.11 19.44 3.00
CA ALA A 133 13.35 18.09 3.47
C ALA A 133 14.71 17.94 4.16
N GLU A 134 14.72 17.52 5.42
CA GLU A 134 15.78 16.62 5.90
C GLU A 134 15.61 15.28 5.16
N TYR A 135 15.97 15.28 3.86
CA TYR A 135 16.57 14.28 2.99
C TYR A 135 16.25 12.77 3.09
N ALA A 136 15.32 12.28 3.92
CA ALA A 136 15.11 10.83 4.06
C ALA A 136 14.02 10.29 3.10
N GLU A 137 12.79 10.78 3.18
CA GLU A 137 11.64 10.14 2.51
C GLU A 137 11.62 10.31 0.98
N LEU A 138 12.24 11.37 0.45
CA LEU A 138 12.33 11.64 -1.00
C LEU A 138 13.49 10.89 -1.67
N ASP A 139 14.52 10.53 -0.89
CA ASP A 139 15.65 9.75 -1.37
C ASP A 139 15.24 8.28 -1.60
N ASP A 140 14.16 7.80 -1.00
CA ASP A 140 13.68 6.44 -1.20
C ASP A 140 13.25 6.16 -2.65
N LEU A 141 12.76 7.17 -3.38
CA LEU A 141 12.50 7.02 -4.82
C LEU A 141 13.80 6.73 -5.62
N LYS A 142 14.99 7.05 -5.08
CA LYS A 142 16.28 6.70 -5.70
C LYS A 142 16.64 5.22 -5.51
N LEU A 143 15.86 4.47 -4.73
CA LEU A 143 15.99 3.01 -4.63
C LEU A 143 15.43 2.30 -5.87
N LEU A 144 14.62 3.00 -6.68
CA LEU A 144 14.09 2.49 -7.94
C LEU A 144 15.15 2.58 -9.05
N ASN A 145 15.08 1.64 -9.98
CA ASN A 145 15.92 1.62 -11.17
C ASN A 145 15.14 2.05 -12.40
N ASP A 146 15.87 2.61 -13.36
CA ASP A 146 15.31 2.90 -14.69
C ASP A 146 14.81 1.60 -15.34
N GLY A 147 13.56 1.63 -15.80
CA GLY A 147 12.87 0.48 -16.39
C GLY A 147 12.19 -0.46 -15.38
N ASP A 148 12.23 -0.20 -14.07
CA ASP A 148 11.47 -1.02 -13.10
C ASP A 148 9.99 -1.05 -13.45
N CYS A 149 9.38 -2.23 -13.33
CA CYS A 149 8.00 -2.48 -13.76
C CYS A 149 7.09 -2.80 -12.57
N PHE A 150 5.94 -2.14 -12.51
CA PHE A 150 5.01 -2.20 -11.39
C PHE A 150 3.57 -2.42 -11.83
N ALA A 151 2.80 -3.10 -10.99
CA ALA A 151 1.34 -3.15 -11.09
C ALA A 151 0.70 -2.38 -9.93
N VAL A 152 -0.29 -1.55 -10.25
CA VAL A 152 -1.03 -0.75 -9.27
C VAL A 152 -2.10 -1.59 -8.61
N ALA A 153 -2.12 -1.57 -7.29
CA ALA A 153 -3.26 -1.98 -6.46
C ALA A 153 -3.77 -0.79 -5.63
N MET A 154 -5.07 -0.84 -5.32
CA MET A 154 -5.75 0.16 -4.52
C MET A 154 -6.23 -0.46 -3.21
N LEU A 155 -5.85 0.16 -2.09
CA LEU A 155 -6.41 -0.09 -0.78
C LEU A 155 -7.18 1.16 -0.33
N VAL A 156 -8.42 0.97 0.10
CA VAL A 156 -9.26 2.06 0.60
C VAL A 156 -9.35 1.92 2.11
N ASP A 157 -9.14 3.02 2.82
CA ASP A 157 -9.33 3.06 4.26
C ASP A 157 -10.75 2.62 4.61
N GLY A 158 -10.87 1.82 5.66
CA GLY A 158 -12.18 1.32 6.05
C GLY A 158 -13.12 2.40 6.56
N ALA A 159 -12.62 3.59 6.93
CA ALA A 159 -13.40 4.63 7.60
C ALA A 159 -13.34 5.94 6.81
N PRO A 160 -14.41 6.76 6.84
CA PRO A 160 -14.32 8.12 6.35
C PRO A 160 -13.34 8.99 7.16
N PRO A 161 -12.68 9.96 6.53
CA PRO A 161 -12.68 10.21 5.09
C PRO A 161 -12.06 9.02 4.33
N PHE A 162 -12.71 8.55 3.26
CA PHE A 162 -12.23 7.38 2.52
C PHE A 162 -10.98 7.78 1.75
N ARG A 163 -9.83 7.54 2.36
CA ARG A 163 -8.53 7.76 1.75
C ARG A 163 -8.09 6.50 1.01
N VAL A 164 -7.23 6.71 0.03
CA VAL A 164 -6.68 5.67 -0.81
C VAL A 164 -5.19 5.55 -0.55
N ASN A 165 -4.76 4.34 -0.24
CA ASN A 165 -3.37 3.95 -0.27
C ASN A 165 -3.15 3.17 -1.57
N LEU A 166 -2.25 3.68 -2.41
CA LEU A 166 -1.77 2.95 -3.58
C LEU A 166 -0.70 1.95 -3.15
N TRP A 167 -0.63 0.83 -3.83
CA TRP A 167 0.46 -0.12 -3.70
C TRP A 167 1.02 -0.41 -5.10
N LEU A 168 2.31 -0.20 -5.29
CA LEU A 168 3.04 -0.61 -6.50
C LEU A 168 3.75 -1.92 -6.21
N HIS A 169 3.18 -3.01 -6.74
CA HIS A 169 3.81 -4.32 -6.65
C HIS A 169 4.88 -4.43 -7.72
N HIS A 170 6.09 -4.82 -7.35
CA HIS A 170 7.19 -5.03 -8.28
C HIS A 170 6.90 -6.24 -9.17
N HIS A 171 7.38 -6.26 -10.42
CA HIS A 171 7.10 -7.33 -11.40
C HIS A 171 7.42 -8.75 -10.91
N SER A 172 8.35 -8.88 -9.96
CA SER A 172 8.68 -10.18 -9.36
C SER A 172 7.62 -10.71 -8.40
N ASN A 173 6.62 -9.91 -8.03
CA ASN A 173 5.59 -10.23 -7.02
C ASN A 173 4.17 -10.35 -7.58
N PHE A 174 3.99 -10.10 -8.89
CA PHE A 174 2.71 -10.28 -9.56
C PHE A 174 2.86 -11.07 -10.87
N ASP A 175 1.74 -11.65 -11.31
CA ASP A 175 1.65 -12.35 -12.59
C ASP A 175 0.66 -11.63 -13.52
N ASP A 176 0.98 -11.65 -14.81
CA ASP A 176 0.23 -10.94 -15.85
C ASP A 176 -1.08 -11.63 -16.25
N ASN A 177 -1.28 -12.87 -15.82
CA ASN A 177 -2.41 -13.69 -16.21
C ASN A 177 -3.09 -14.34 -15.01
N GLN A 178 -2.46 -14.32 -13.83
CA GLN A 178 -2.88 -15.04 -12.64
C GLN A 178 -2.86 -14.15 -11.41
N CYS A 179 -3.60 -14.57 -10.39
CA CYS A 179 -3.58 -13.92 -9.10
C CYS A 179 -2.52 -14.57 -8.22
N THR A 180 -1.65 -13.74 -7.64
CA THR A 180 -0.67 -14.11 -6.62
C THR A 180 -1.25 -13.80 -5.23
N PRO A 181 -0.61 -14.26 -4.14
CA PRO A 181 -0.99 -13.85 -2.79
C PRO A 181 -0.92 -12.32 -2.58
N ALA A 182 -0.04 -11.63 -3.32
CA ALA A 182 0.16 -10.18 -3.20
C ALA A 182 -0.74 -9.38 -4.15
N TYR A 183 -1.05 -9.90 -5.34
CA TYR A 183 -1.72 -9.14 -6.39
C TYR A 183 -2.73 -9.98 -7.17
N CYS A 184 -3.91 -9.42 -7.46
CA CYS A 184 -4.87 -10.07 -8.35
C CYS A 184 -5.45 -9.11 -9.37
N GLN A 185 -5.38 -9.50 -10.63
CA GLN A 185 -5.80 -8.68 -11.75
C GLN A 185 -7.30 -8.38 -11.76
N HIS A 186 -8.11 -9.36 -11.35
CA HIS A 186 -9.57 -9.24 -11.41
C HIS A 186 -10.14 -8.11 -10.55
N ILE A 187 -9.43 -7.70 -9.49
CA ILE A 187 -9.86 -6.64 -8.55
C ILE A 187 -9.04 -5.35 -8.69
N ASN A 188 -7.97 -5.38 -9.49
CA ASN A 188 -7.12 -4.22 -9.77
C ASN A 188 -7.25 -3.73 -11.23
N GLY A 189 -8.24 -4.25 -11.96
CA GLY A 189 -8.58 -3.78 -13.30
C GLY A 189 -9.39 -2.48 -13.30
N ARG A 190 -9.39 -1.81 -14.45
CA ARG A 190 -10.00 -0.48 -14.62
C ARG A 190 -11.46 -0.41 -14.15
N ASP A 191 -12.29 -1.38 -14.54
CA ASP A 191 -13.71 -1.39 -14.16
C ASP A 191 -13.91 -1.42 -12.65
N PHE A 192 -13.09 -2.22 -11.95
CA PHE A 192 -13.15 -2.35 -10.50
C PHE A 192 -12.62 -1.09 -9.81
N LEU A 193 -11.51 -0.52 -10.31
CA LEU A 193 -10.95 0.73 -9.81
C LEU A 193 -11.95 1.89 -9.99
N ASN A 194 -12.58 2.02 -11.16
CA ASN A 194 -13.59 3.04 -11.42
C ASN A 194 -14.76 2.92 -10.45
N ARG A 195 -15.24 1.70 -10.19
CA ARG A 195 -16.32 1.48 -9.23
C ARG A 195 -15.95 1.88 -7.81
N ARG A 196 -14.71 1.62 -7.39
CA ARG A 196 -14.17 2.08 -6.10
C ARG A 196 -14.08 3.61 -6.03
N ILE A 197 -13.61 4.25 -7.09
CA ILE A 197 -13.52 5.71 -7.19
C ILE A 197 -14.91 6.33 -7.03
N GLU A 198 -15.93 5.79 -7.70
CA GLU A 198 -17.31 6.28 -7.58
C GLU A 198 -17.87 6.10 -6.16
N ILE A 199 -17.56 4.98 -5.51
CA ILE A 199 -17.89 4.78 -4.08
C ILE A 199 -17.23 5.87 -3.24
N ILE A 200 -15.91 6.08 -3.36
CA ILE A 200 -15.15 7.05 -2.57
C ILE A 200 -15.69 8.48 -2.76
N LYS A 201 -16.10 8.84 -3.97
CA LYS A 201 -16.66 10.17 -4.28
C LYS A 201 -18.03 10.40 -3.64
N HIS A 202 -18.90 9.39 -3.61
CA HIS A 202 -20.33 9.57 -3.33
C HIS A 202 -20.80 9.02 -1.99
N VAL A 203 -20.05 8.10 -1.36
CA VAL A 203 -20.49 7.40 -0.14
C VAL A 203 -20.26 8.21 1.14
N GLU A 204 -19.32 9.16 1.18
CA GLU A 204 -18.97 9.88 2.42
C GLU A 204 -20.17 10.57 3.08
N SER A 205 -21.03 11.21 2.29
CA SER A 205 -22.24 11.88 2.79
C SER A 205 -23.25 10.88 3.36
N LYS A 206 -23.47 9.76 2.66
CA LYS A 206 -24.39 8.69 3.07
C LYS A 206 -23.88 7.93 4.31
N TYR A 207 -22.57 7.74 4.43
CA TYR A 207 -21.97 7.08 5.59
C TYR A 207 -22.28 7.84 6.88
N ARG A 208 -22.13 9.17 6.89
CA ARG A 208 -22.39 9.98 8.08
C ARG A 208 -23.84 9.86 8.55
N GLN A 209 -24.79 9.69 7.63
CA GLN A 209 -26.21 9.53 7.95
C GLN A 209 -26.53 8.14 8.52
N LEU A 210 -25.81 7.12 8.07
CA LEU A 210 -26.05 5.71 8.45
C LEU A 210 -25.14 5.23 9.58
N TYR A 211 -24.27 6.09 10.11
CA TYR A 211 -23.29 5.70 11.10
C TYR A 211 -23.96 5.22 12.39
N THR A 212 -23.78 3.93 12.69
CA THR A 212 -24.41 3.26 13.84
C THR A 212 -23.53 3.22 15.09
N GLY A 213 -22.41 3.96 15.11
CA GLY A 213 -21.35 3.78 16.12
C GLY A 213 -20.41 2.62 15.81
N ASN A 214 -20.79 1.74 14.87
CA ASN A 214 -19.96 0.64 14.39
C ASN A 214 -19.71 0.79 12.88
N GLN A 215 -18.44 1.04 12.54
CA GLN A 215 -17.99 1.26 11.17
C GLN A 215 -18.27 0.06 10.26
N MET A 216 -17.92 -1.14 10.71
CA MET A 216 -18.09 -2.39 9.97
C MET A 216 -19.56 -2.67 9.63
N SER A 217 -20.44 -2.50 10.62
CA SER A 217 -21.88 -2.63 10.45
C SER A 217 -22.42 -1.62 9.43
N THR A 218 -21.93 -0.38 9.51
CA THR A 218 -22.32 0.71 8.60
C THR A 218 -21.90 0.41 7.15
N ILE A 219 -20.66 -0.02 6.92
CA ILE A 219 -20.17 -0.39 5.58
C ILE A 219 -20.98 -1.55 4.99
N ARG A 220 -21.28 -2.56 5.82
CA ARG A 220 -22.06 -3.73 5.41
C ARG A 220 -23.51 -3.36 5.08
N SER A 221 -24.14 -2.50 5.88
CA SER A 221 -25.50 -2.03 5.60
C SER A 221 -25.60 -1.17 4.33
N MET A 222 -24.50 -0.52 3.95
CA MET A 222 -24.37 0.22 2.69
C MET A 222 -24.11 -0.68 1.48
N GLY A 223 -23.76 -1.96 1.68
CA GLY A 223 -23.46 -2.91 0.60
C GLY A 223 -22.17 -2.62 -0.16
N ILE A 224 -21.26 -1.82 0.42
CA ILE A 224 -20.01 -1.40 -0.25
C ILE A 224 -18.79 -2.22 0.18
N ASP A 225 -18.95 -3.08 1.19
CA ASP A 225 -17.85 -3.88 1.75
C ASP A 225 -17.00 -4.62 0.71
N PRO A 226 -17.61 -5.30 -0.28
CA PRO A 226 -16.85 -6.06 -1.28
C PRO A 226 -15.94 -5.20 -2.16
N TYR A 227 -16.18 -3.89 -2.24
CA TYR A 227 -15.35 -2.96 -3.02
C TYR A 227 -14.26 -2.33 -2.16
N LEU A 228 -14.50 -2.11 -0.87
CA LEU A 228 -13.47 -1.58 0.04
C LEU A 228 -12.45 -2.67 0.38
N ARG A 229 -12.93 -3.90 0.59
CA ARG A 229 -12.13 -5.07 0.95
C ARG A 229 -12.41 -6.22 -0.02
N PRO A 230 -11.96 -6.09 -1.28
CA PRO A 230 -12.12 -7.16 -2.25
C PRO A 230 -11.28 -8.35 -1.84
N ILE A 231 -11.80 -9.53 -2.13
CA ILE A 231 -11.17 -10.78 -1.74
C ILE A 231 -11.06 -11.64 -3.00
N CYS A 232 -9.84 -12.09 -3.29
CA CYS A 232 -9.55 -12.98 -4.40
C CYS A 232 -9.33 -14.38 -3.86
N LYS A 233 -9.97 -15.37 -4.48
CA LYS A 233 -9.84 -16.77 -4.06
C LYS A 233 -8.43 -17.27 -4.40
N LEU A 234 -7.60 -17.49 -3.39
CA LEU A 234 -6.36 -18.26 -3.50
C LEU A 234 -6.64 -19.67 -2.94
N SER A 235 -6.43 -20.74 -3.72
CA SER A 235 -6.42 -22.11 -3.18
C SER A 235 -4.98 -22.62 -3.15
N ILE A 236 -4.49 -23.06 -1.99
CA ILE A 236 -3.24 -23.81 -1.90
C ILE A 236 -3.55 -25.25 -1.51
N ALA A 237 -3.15 -26.18 -2.37
CA ALA A 237 -3.19 -27.61 -2.13
C ALA A 237 -2.07 -28.01 -1.17
N ALA A 238 -2.35 -28.08 0.14
CA ALA A 238 -1.53 -28.78 1.15
C ALA A 238 -2.25 -28.93 2.52
N GLY A 239 -3.58 -28.90 2.55
CA GLY A 239 -4.36 -29.23 3.75
C GLY A 239 -4.61 -28.11 4.76
N GLU A 240 -3.99 -26.93 4.62
CA GLU A 240 -4.36 -25.75 5.43
C GLU A 240 -4.82 -24.59 4.54
N VAL A 241 -6.10 -24.27 4.66
CA VAL A 241 -6.78 -23.13 4.05
C VAL A 241 -6.83 -22.03 5.10
N PHE A 242 -6.10 -20.93 4.89
CA PHE A 242 -6.36 -19.68 5.60
C PHE A 242 -7.50 -18.92 4.89
N GLU A 243 -8.31 -18.25 5.69
CA GLU A 243 -9.73 -17.97 5.43
C GLU A 243 -10.07 -17.39 4.05
N SER A 244 -11.09 -18.01 3.49
CA SER A 244 -11.82 -17.73 2.27
C SER A 244 -12.85 -16.58 2.41
N TYR A 245 -13.44 -16.18 1.27
CA TYR A 245 -14.75 -15.50 1.04
C TYR A 245 -14.73 -13.97 0.78
N PRO A 246 -15.57 -13.38 -0.12
CA PRO A 246 -16.45 -14.00 -1.12
C PRO A 246 -16.16 -13.59 -2.59
N TYR A 247 -16.73 -14.44 -3.45
CA TYR A 247 -16.96 -14.35 -4.89
C TYR A 247 -17.78 -13.11 -5.31
N PHE A 248 -17.34 -12.40 -6.36
CA PHE A 248 -18.25 -11.59 -7.18
C PHE A 248 -18.80 -12.47 -8.31
N PRO A 249 -20.14 -12.62 -8.42
CA PRO A 249 -20.73 -13.08 -9.65
C PRO A 249 -20.34 -12.11 -10.75
N ARG A 250 -20.04 -12.63 -11.94
CA ARG A 250 -20.11 -11.84 -13.18
C ARG A 250 -21.55 -11.35 -13.31
N THR A 251 -21.83 -10.16 -12.78
CA THR A 251 -23.04 -9.37 -13.02
C THR A 251 -22.53 -7.93 -13.10
N HIS A 252 -22.28 -7.32 -14.25
CA HIS A 252 -22.87 -7.45 -15.56
C HIS A 252 -21.82 -7.07 -16.62
N GLY A 253 -21.94 -7.62 -17.83
CA GLY A 253 -21.44 -6.95 -19.03
C GLY A 253 -22.33 -5.77 -19.41
#